data_AF-A0AA36M9P2-F1
#
_entry.id   AF-A0AA36M9P2-F1
#
_cell.length_a   1.000
_cell.length_b   1.000
_cell.length_c   1.000
_cell.angle_alpha   90.00
_cell.angle_beta   90.00
_cell.angle_gamma   90.00
#
_symmetry.space_group_name_H-M   'P 1'
#
loop_
_entity.id
_entity.type
_entity.pdbx_description
1 polymer ?
#
loop_
_entity_poly.entity_id
_entity_poly.type
_entity_poly.pdbx_seq_one_letter_code
_entity_poly.pdbx_strand_id
1 'polypeptide(L)'
;MKLNSFLRVLFGLFLELGFYGALTLEDEFPISELNTYFESFFAKKNSTDYETWLDSLPKQEELDEMRQLLAKVYRMETFKDVDNSLLDQYTALKDYLNVTVIQGHYCVIHEQIPQDSDRFRRMWGYVVIASKNWARRMIHHSASHFASDGPVCSQAAALFERTRSRSLVVAGADRFAVKGDKRSECQEQFQIADASHNCRTMFHFVNTVLKDLAEEDVQSSWKEDYHFFVQWHGMAETSCVHSDAFISTGIKNSSIYERSIPATKIMESFNRIAADLGMKVNATTPLQDQECTLTAGTNIFGRYINGVPRESVCNVTAKEEDITGKFVHIEQKRAIRENISLWTSVIQDAFPDRNGDSYSKSTALVMAFAVLCSFVF
;
A
#
# COMPACT_ATOMS: atom_id res chain seq x y z
N MET A 1 -6.13 23.86 -13.65
CA MET A 1 -4.68 24.09 -13.43
C MET A 1 -4.34 25.02 -12.25
N LYS A 2 -5.22 25.90 -11.73
CA LYS A 2 -4.87 26.80 -10.60
C LYS A 2 -5.04 26.21 -9.19
N LEU A 3 -5.88 25.17 -9.02
CA LEU A 3 -6.14 24.57 -7.70
C LEU A 3 -4.94 23.80 -7.13
N ASN A 4 -4.18 23.10 -7.99
CA ASN A 4 -3.00 22.34 -7.58
C ASN A 4 -1.86 23.21 -7.03
N SER A 5 -1.71 24.44 -7.53
CA SER A 5 -0.66 25.34 -7.03
C SER A 5 -1.02 25.92 -5.66
N PHE A 6 -2.31 26.20 -5.42
CA PHE A 6 -2.76 26.72 -4.13
C PHE A 6 -2.67 25.64 -3.03
N LEU A 7 -3.13 24.42 -3.32
CA LEU A 7 -2.99 23.28 -2.41
C LEU A 7 -1.51 23.00 -2.08
N ARG A 8 -0.62 22.99 -3.08
CA ARG A 8 0.82 22.79 -2.84
C ARG A 8 1.42 23.83 -1.89
N VAL A 9 1.07 25.10 -2.05
CA VAL A 9 1.55 26.18 -1.17
C VAL A 9 1.00 26.00 0.24
N LEU A 10 -0.29 25.65 0.37
CA LEU A 10 -0.89 25.35 1.67
C LEU A 10 -0.20 24.15 2.35
N PHE A 11 0.06 23.06 1.62
CA PHE A 11 0.72 21.86 2.14
C PHE A 11 2.16 22.10 2.55
N GLY A 12 2.94 22.77 1.71
CA GLY A 12 4.32 23.12 2.03
C GLY A 12 4.38 23.94 3.31
N LEU A 13 3.49 24.92 3.45
CA LEU A 13 3.38 25.72 4.68
C LEU A 13 3.02 24.86 5.90
N PHE A 14 2.09 23.90 5.79
CA PHE A 14 1.70 23.06 6.93
C PHE A 14 2.76 22.05 7.35
N LEU A 15 3.46 21.44 6.39
CA LEU A 15 4.49 20.43 6.68
C LEU A 15 5.83 21.05 7.10
N GLU A 16 6.20 22.22 6.55
CA GLU A 16 7.47 22.87 6.87
C GLU A 16 7.43 23.75 8.12
N LEU A 17 6.30 24.40 8.42
CA LEU A 17 6.30 25.42 9.48
C LEU A 17 6.33 24.86 10.90
N GLY A 18 6.28 23.54 11.11
CA GLY A 18 6.40 22.91 12.43
C GLY A 18 5.72 23.72 13.52
N PHE A 19 4.47 24.14 13.28
CA PHE A 19 3.84 25.26 13.99
C PHE A 19 3.91 25.01 15.51
N TYR A 20 4.82 25.71 16.16
CA TYR A 20 5.14 25.63 17.59
C TYR A 20 4.04 26.18 18.52
N GLY A 21 2.81 26.32 18.02
CA GLY A 21 1.69 26.84 18.77
C GLY A 21 0.39 26.22 18.28
N ALA A 22 -0.17 25.34 19.10
CA ALA A 22 -1.54 24.81 19.19
C ALA A 22 -2.62 25.36 18.22
N LEU A 23 -2.38 25.32 16.91
CA LEU A 23 -3.43 25.03 15.95
C LEU A 23 -3.39 23.51 15.80
N THR A 24 -4.22 22.84 16.58
CA THR A 24 -4.65 21.50 16.25
C THR A 24 -5.28 21.57 14.87
N LEU A 25 -4.53 21.22 13.82
CA LEU A 25 -5.09 20.74 12.56
C LEU A 25 -5.79 19.41 12.85
N GLU A 26 -6.88 19.51 13.59
CA GLU A 26 -7.95 18.52 13.72
C GLU A 26 -8.75 18.41 12.41
N ASP A 27 -8.46 19.25 11.41
CA ASP A 27 -9.05 19.17 10.09
C ASP A 27 -8.62 17.89 9.35
N GLU A 28 -9.64 17.18 8.87
CA GLU A 28 -9.68 15.84 8.30
C GLU A 28 -8.84 15.69 7.01
N PHE A 29 -7.52 15.83 7.07
CA PHE A 29 -6.70 15.71 5.86
C PHE A 29 -6.64 14.26 5.38
N PRO A 30 -7.21 13.90 4.21
CA PRO A 30 -7.30 12.50 3.80
C PRO A 30 -5.94 11.94 3.38
N ILE A 31 -5.67 10.67 3.70
CA ILE A 31 -4.41 10.01 3.31
C ILE A 31 -4.24 9.96 1.77
N SER A 32 -5.34 9.93 1.03
CA SER A 32 -5.33 10.00 -0.45
C SER A 32 -4.89 11.36 -1.00
N GLU A 33 -5.22 12.46 -0.32
CA GLU A 33 -4.75 13.80 -0.70
C GLU A 33 -3.26 13.96 -0.36
N LEU A 34 -2.82 13.42 0.79
CA LEU A 34 -1.40 13.35 1.15
C LEU A 34 -0.60 12.61 0.09
N ASN A 35 -1.08 11.45 -0.35
CA ASN A 35 -0.45 10.70 -1.43
C ASN A 35 -0.30 11.56 -2.70
N THR A 36 -1.37 12.25 -3.10
CA THR A 36 -1.36 13.14 -4.29
C THR A 36 -0.30 14.24 -4.15
N TYR A 37 -0.10 14.78 -2.94
CA TYR A 37 0.96 15.73 -2.65
C TYR A 37 2.35 15.09 -2.77
N PHE A 38 2.58 13.93 -2.15
CA PHE A 38 3.86 13.22 -2.21
C PHE A 38 4.24 12.75 -3.62
N GLU A 39 3.27 12.30 -4.42
CA GLU A 39 3.48 11.92 -5.83
C GLU A 39 4.08 13.08 -6.66
N SER A 40 3.89 14.33 -6.24
CA SER A 40 4.51 15.47 -6.91
C SER A 40 6.03 15.51 -6.78
N PHE A 41 6.59 14.82 -5.79
CA PHE A 41 8.02 14.70 -5.49
C PHE A 41 8.59 13.30 -5.80
N PHE A 42 7.78 12.36 -6.30
CA PHE A 42 8.27 11.04 -6.66
C PHE A 42 9.15 11.09 -7.91
N ALA A 43 10.13 10.19 -7.96
CA ALA A 43 10.98 10.05 -9.13
C ALA A 43 10.16 9.51 -10.31
N LYS A 44 10.11 10.28 -11.40
CA LYS A 44 9.35 9.94 -12.60
C LYS A 44 10.20 9.11 -13.55
N LYS A 45 9.57 8.51 -14.56
CA LYS A 45 10.28 7.82 -15.65
C LYS A 45 11.45 8.65 -16.19
N ASN A 46 12.63 8.05 -16.26
CA ASN A 46 13.89 8.64 -16.71
C ASN A 46 14.31 9.94 -15.98
N SER A 47 13.90 10.15 -14.73
CA SER A 47 14.23 11.37 -13.99
C SER A 47 15.56 11.30 -13.21
N THR A 48 16.12 10.12 -12.96
CA THR A 48 17.38 9.95 -12.21
C THR A 48 18.45 9.24 -13.03
N ASP A 49 19.72 9.60 -12.87
CA ASP A 49 20.83 8.79 -13.36
C ASP A 49 21.13 7.60 -12.42
N TYR A 50 21.97 6.70 -12.91
CA TYR A 50 22.30 5.45 -12.23
C TYR A 50 23.09 5.67 -10.94
N GLU A 51 24.07 6.58 -10.93
CA GLU A 51 24.88 6.85 -9.74
C GLU A 51 24.02 7.48 -8.63
N THR A 52 23.19 8.46 -8.98
CA THR A 52 22.24 9.07 -8.04
C THR A 52 21.28 8.03 -7.46
N TRP A 53 20.83 7.06 -8.26
CA TRP A 53 20.00 5.96 -7.76
C TRP A 53 20.75 5.05 -6.78
N LEU A 54 21.99 4.67 -7.10
CA LEU A 54 22.80 3.85 -6.19
C LEU A 54 23.06 4.58 -4.87
N ASP A 55 23.37 5.87 -4.94
CA ASP A 55 23.57 6.72 -3.78
C ASP A 55 22.30 6.86 -2.93
N SER A 56 21.11 6.76 -3.54
CA SER A 56 19.81 6.88 -2.87
C SER A 56 19.37 5.62 -2.12
N LEU A 57 19.99 4.46 -2.41
CA LEU A 57 19.66 3.21 -1.73
C LEU A 57 20.01 3.29 -0.23
N PRO A 58 19.19 2.66 0.63
CA PRO A 58 19.44 2.71 2.06
C PRO A 58 20.72 1.99 2.46
N LYS A 59 21.43 2.59 3.42
CA LYS A 59 22.62 2.03 4.07
C LYS A 59 22.22 1.15 5.26
N GLN A 60 23.12 0.29 5.71
CA GLN A 60 22.82 -0.65 6.80
C GLN A 60 22.37 0.06 8.09
N GLU A 61 23.03 1.16 8.46
CA GLU A 61 22.67 1.94 9.65
C GLU A 61 21.28 2.55 9.53
N GLU A 62 20.91 3.03 8.34
CA GLU A 62 19.57 3.57 8.03
C GLU A 62 18.50 2.47 8.11
N LEU A 63 18.82 1.25 7.64
CA LEU A 63 17.93 0.10 7.74
C LEU A 63 17.69 -0.31 9.20
N ASP A 64 18.74 -0.34 10.02
CA ASP A 64 18.65 -0.72 11.43
C ASP A 64 17.83 0.30 12.22
N GLU A 65 18.07 1.60 12.02
CA GLU A 65 17.28 2.68 12.61
C GLU A 65 15.83 2.66 12.11
N MET A 66 15.60 2.38 10.82
CA MET A 66 14.24 2.32 10.24
C MET A 66 13.45 1.17 10.86
N ARG A 67 14.06 0.00 11.07
CA ARG A 67 13.41 -1.11 11.78
C ARG A 67 12.99 -0.71 13.19
N GLN A 68 13.85 -0.01 13.92
CA GLN A 68 13.56 0.46 15.28
C GLN A 68 12.43 1.49 15.30
N LEU A 69 12.45 2.45 14.38
CA LEU A 69 11.39 3.46 14.23
C LEU A 69 10.05 2.80 13.89
N LEU A 70 10.02 1.93 12.88
CA LEU A 70 8.82 1.18 12.49
C LEU A 70 8.29 0.35 13.65
N ALA A 71 9.14 -0.38 14.37
CA ALA A 71 8.73 -1.19 15.51
C ALA A 71 8.14 -0.33 16.64
N LYS A 72 8.73 0.83 16.92
CA LYS A 72 8.24 1.79 17.92
C LYS A 72 6.86 2.31 17.54
N VAL A 73 6.69 2.84 16.33
CA VAL A 73 5.41 3.39 15.84
C VAL A 73 4.35 2.30 15.71
N TYR A 74 4.71 1.13 15.16
CA TYR A 74 3.80 0.01 14.98
C TYR A 74 3.22 -0.46 16.32
N ARG A 75 3.99 -0.54 17.39
CA ARG A 75 3.50 -1.03 18.69
C ARG A 75 2.63 -0.04 19.46
N MET A 76 2.51 1.21 19.02
CA MET A 76 1.76 2.25 19.74
C MET A 76 0.24 2.04 19.67
N GLU A 77 -0.41 2.20 20.83
CA GLU A 77 -1.86 2.18 20.97
C GLU A 77 -2.52 3.46 20.46
N THR A 78 -1.84 4.60 20.61
CA THR A 78 -2.22 5.93 20.12
C THR A 78 -0.96 6.73 19.76
N PHE A 79 -1.09 7.81 19.00
CA PHE A 79 0.04 8.66 18.60
C PHE A 79 0.09 10.00 19.34
N LYS A 80 -0.50 10.10 20.54
CA LYS A 80 -0.54 11.35 21.31
C LYS A 80 0.85 11.85 21.72
N ASP A 81 1.78 10.92 21.92
CA ASP A 81 3.15 11.20 22.36
C ASP A 81 4.16 11.19 21.18
N VAL A 82 3.67 11.22 19.93
CA VAL A 82 4.52 11.32 18.75
C VAL A 82 4.64 12.79 18.36
N ASP A 83 5.87 13.31 18.44
CA ASP A 83 6.22 14.66 18.02
C ASP A 83 7.49 14.67 17.17
N ASN A 84 7.94 15.86 16.76
CA ASN A 84 9.12 16.03 15.92
C ASN A 84 10.43 15.56 16.59
N SER A 85 10.47 15.47 17.92
CA SER A 85 11.66 14.98 18.65
C SER A 85 11.82 13.46 18.56
N LEU A 86 10.81 12.74 18.05
CA LEU A 86 10.90 11.29 17.84
C LEU A 86 12.13 10.92 17.00
N LEU A 87 12.46 11.73 15.99
CA LEU A 87 13.60 11.47 15.10
C LEU A 87 14.96 11.81 15.71
N ASP A 88 15.04 12.54 16.83
CA ASP A 88 16.31 12.89 17.47
C ASP A 88 17.10 11.66 17.96
N GLN A 89 16.41 10.54 18.13
CA GLN A 89 16.98 9.24 18.53
C GLN A 89 17.59 8.45 17.35
N TYR A 90 17.41 8.91 16.11
CA TYR A 90 17.77 8.18 14.90
C TYR A 90 18.75 9.01 14.06
N THR A 91 20.03 8.88 14.37
CA THR A 91 21.11 9.70 13.81
C THR A 91 21.27 9.57 12.30
N ALA A 92 21.06 8.38 11.74
CA ALA A 92 21.18 8.13 10.31
C ALA A 92 19.93 8.56 9.54
N LEU A 93 18.77 8.64 10.20
CA LEU A 93 17.49 8.95 9.55
C LEU A 93 17.04 10.41 9.67
N LYS A 94 17.37 11.10 10.76
CA LYS A 94 16.81 12.42 11.08
C LYS A 94 17.04 13.51 10.03
N ASP A 95 18.11 13.38 9.23
CA ASP A 95 18.46 14.33 8.18
C ASP A 95 17.67 14.09 6.87
N TYR A 96 16.95 12.97 6.76
CA TYR A 96 16.24 12.57 5.55
C TYR A 96 14.75 12.37 5.75
N LEU A 97 14.31 12.05 6.97
CA LEU A 97 12.94 11.71 7.28
C LEU A 97 12.24 12.78 8.11
N ASN A 98 10.90 12.72 8.07
CA ASN A 98 10.02 13.37 9.00
C ASN A 98 8.95 12.35 9.48
N VAL A 99 8.39 12.59 10.66
CA VAL A 99 7.27 11.83 11.21
C VAL A 99 6.12 12.78 11.50
N THR A 100 4.97 12.55 10.88
CA THR A 100 3.78 13.40 11.03
C THR A 100 2.59 12.57 11.49
N VAL A 101 1.84 13.07 12.49
CA VAL A 101 0.58 12.47 12.91
C VAL A 101 -0.58 13.18 12.20
N ILE A 102 -1.41 12.41 11.50
CA ILE A 102 -2.57 12.87 10.74
C ILE A 102 -3.84 12.30 11.39
N GLN A 103 -4.87 13.15 11.54
CA GLN A 103 -6.15 12.82 12.16
C GLN A 103 -6.04 12.22 13.59
N GLY A 104 -4.89 12.37 14.25
CA GLY A 104 -4.61 11.81 15.57
C GLY A 104 -4.42 10.28 15.62
N HIS A 105 -4.54 9.58 14.49
CA HIS A 105 -4.53 8.11 14.47
C HIS A 105 -3.78 7.49 13.29
N TYR A 106 -3.20 8.30 12.40
CA TYR A 106 -2.26 7.86 11.38
C TYR A 106 -0.90 8.48 11.62
N CYS A 107 0.14 7.66 11.75
CA CYS A 107 1.52 8.10 11.81
C CYS A 107 2.15 7.88 10.44
N VAL A 108 2.60 8.96 9.80
CA VAL A 108 3.23 8.97 8.48
C VAL A 108 4.73 9.15 8.67
N ILE A 109 5.50 8.20 8.17
CA ILE A 109 6.96 8.32 8.06
C ILE A 109 7.26 8.54 6.58
N HIS A 110 7.85 9.69 6.26
CA HIS A 110 8.12 10.10 4.89
C HIS A 110 9.44 10.87 4.82
N GLU A 111 9.99 11.02 3.61
CA GLU A 111 11.16 11.86 3.41
C GLU A 111 10.84 13.34 3.66
N GLN A 112 11.84 14.11 4.09
CA GLN A 112 11.71 15.56 4.22
C GLN A 112 11.29 16.17 2.90
N ILE A 113 10.32 17.11 2.97
CA ILE A 113 9.85 17.82 1.79
C ILE A 113 11.01 18.67 1.24
N PRO A 114 11.38 18.51 -0.04
CA PRO A 114 12.47 19.28 -0.60
C PRO A 114 12.07 20.76 -0.78
N GLN A 115 12.91 21.69 -0.31
CA GLN A 115 12.72 23.12 -0.54
C GLN A 115 13.19 23.55 -1.95
N ASP A 116 14.31 23.01 -2.40
CA ASP A 116 14.99 23.43 -3.65
C ASP A 116 15.03 22.32 -4.73
N SER A 117 14.29 21.23 -4.56
CA SER A 117 14.28 20.09 -5.48
C SER A 117 12.86 19.72 -5.90
N ASP A 118 12.71 19.25 -7.13
CA ASP A 118 11.44 18.75 -7.67
C ASP A 118 11.10 17.33 -7.23
N ARG A 119 11.98 16.70 -6.43
CA ARG A 119 11.83 15.34 -5.95
C ARG A 119 12.46 15.08 -4.59
N PHE A 120 11.97 14.05 -3.93
CA PHE A 120 12.58 13.46 -2.75
C PHE A 120 13.99 12.96 -3.06
N ARG A 121 14.92 13.21 -2.12
CA ARG A 121 16.36 12.96 -2.31
C ARG A 121 16.67 11.46 -2.41
N ARG A 122 16.04 10.64 -1.58
CA ARG A 122 16.30 9.20 -1.45
C ARG A 122 15.36 8.36 -2.30
N MET A 123 14.20 8.92 -2.69
CA MET A 123 13.17 8.24 -3.51
C MET A 123 12.60 6.98 -2.82
N TRP A 124 12.61 6.97 -1.50
CA TRP A 124 12.16 5.86 -0.64
C TRP A 124 10.63 5.74 -0.61
N GLY A 125 9.93 6.86 -0.80
CA GLY A 125 8.47 6.92 -0.71
C GLY A 125 8.02 7.20 0.72
N TYR A 126 6.95 6.53 1.17
CA TYR A 126 6.43 6.74 2.51
C TYR A 126 5.69 5.51 3.05
N VAL A 127 5.50 5.51 4.37
CA VAL A 127 4.70 4.51 5.08
C VAL A 127 3.72 5.22 6.02
N VAL A 128 2.50 4.70 6.08
CA VAL A 128 1.47 5.13 7.04
C VAL A 128 1.14 3.95 7.94
N ILE A 129 1.13 4.18 9.24
CA ILE A 129 0.74 3.19 10.25
C ILE A 129 -0.46 3.75 11.01
N ALA A 130 -1.58 3.02 11.02
CA ALA A 130 -2.71 3.36 11.87
C ALA A 130 -2.40 2.99 13.33
N SER A 131 -2.91 3.72 14.33
CA SER A 131 -2.74 3.31 15.73
C SER A 131 -3.48 1.99 16.00
N LYS A 132 -3.03 1.20 16.98
CA LYS A 132 -3.68 -0.09 17.29
C LYS A 132 -5.15 0.06 17.69
N ASN A 133 -5.51 1.13 18.40
CA ASN A 133 -6.90 1.40 18.79
C ASN A 133 -7.80 1.83 17.63
N TRP A 134 -7.22 2.39 16.56
CA TRP A 134 -7.97 2.84 15.39
C TRP A 134 -8.16 1.75 14.34
N ALA A 135 -7.12 0.96 14.08
CA ALA A 135 -7.15 -0.08 13.05
C ALA A 135 -8.30 -1.08 13.31
N ARG A 136 -9.17 -1.27 12.32
CA ARG A 136 -10.29 -2.23 12.38
C ARG A 136 -10.01 -3.52 11.62
N ARG A 137 -9.09 -3.47 10.67
CA ARG A 137 -8.69 -4.61 9.85
C ARG A 137 -7.18 -4.72 9.80
N MET A 138 -6.66 -5.92 9.98
CA MET A 138 -5.23 -6.21 9.95
C MET A 138 -4.74 -6.40 8.51
N ILE A 139 -5.08 -5.42 7.67
CA ILE A 139 -4.71 -5.40 6.25
C ILE A 139 -3.55 -4.44 6.08
N HIS A 140 -2.52 -4.89 5.39
CA HIS A 140 -1.34 -4.10 5.08
C HIS A 140 -1.34 -3.84 3.57
N HIS A 141 -1.56 -2.59 3.17
CA HIS A 141 -1.58 -2.22 1.77
C HIS A 141 -0.18 -1.82 1.28
N SER A 142 0.12 -2.11 0.03
CA SER A 142 1.30 -1.57 -0.64
C SER A 142 1.02 -1.25 -2.11
N ALA A 143 1.71 -0.24 -2.64
CA ALA A 143 1.69 0.12 -4.04
C ALA A 143 3.12 0.43 -4.51
N SER A 144 3.68 -0.43 -5.35
CA SER A 144 5.08 -0.37 -5.78
C SER A 144 5.31 0.49 -7.02
N HIS A 145 4.24 0.84 -7.76
CA HIS A 145 4.35 1.46 -9.07
C HIS A 145 3.57 2.76 -9.16
N PHE A 146 4.25 3.85 -8.86
CA PHE A 146 3.75 5.18 -9.20
C PHE A 146 3.76 5.37 -10.73
N ALA A 147 2.70 6.01 -11.25
CA ALA A 147 2.46 6.42 -12.64
C ALA A 147 2.34 5.28 -13.69
N SER A 148 3.19 4.27 -13.68
CA SER A 148 3.16 3.19 -14.68
C SER A 148 1.89 2.33 -14.62
N ASP A 149 1.28 2.25 -13.44
CA ASP A 149 0.10 1.42 -13.14
C ASP A 149 -1.16 2.29 -13.02
N GLY A 150 -1.09 3.55 -13.49
CA GLY A 150 -2.11 4.56 -13.27
C GLY A 150 -2.13 5.07 -11.82
N PRO A 151 -3.29 5.50 -11.28
CA PRO A 151 -3.39 6.09 -9.94
C PRO A 151 -3.46 5.04 -8.82
N VAL A 152 -2.71 3.94 -8.93
CA VAL A 152 -2.80 2.81 -7.99
C VAL A 152 -2.33 3.17 -6.57
N CYS A 153 -1.35 4.07 -6.45
CA CYS A 153 -0.91 4.61 -5.15
C CYS A 153 -2.03 5.41 -4.46
N SER A 154 -2.73 6.26 -5.22
CA SER A 154 -3.89 7.01 -4.71
C SER A 154 -5.05 6.09 -4.31
N GLN A 155 -5.30 5.02 -5.07
CA GLN A 155 -6.27 4.00 -4.69
C GLN A 155 -5.87 3.30 -3.39
N ALA A 156 -4.63 2.83 -3.28
CA ALA A 156 -4.14 2.14 -2.08
C ALA A 156 -4.26 3.03 -0.83
N ALA A 157 -3.95 4.32 -0.97
CA ALA A 157 -4.13 5.33 0.07
C ALA A 157 -5.59 5.52 0.49
N ALA A 158 -6.50 5.66 -0.48
CA ALA A 158 -7.92 5.81 -0.21
C ALA A 158 -8.52 4.56 0.44
N LEU A 159 -8.13 3.36 -0.01
CA LEU A 159 -8.60 2.11 0.56
C LEU A 159 -8.07 1.93 1.98
N PHE A 160 -6.78 2.14 2.22
CA PHE A 160 -6.18 2.08 3.55
C PHE A 160 -6.98 2.87 4.60
N GLU A 161 -7.33 4.11 4.26
CA GLU A 161 -8.11 5.01 5.13
C GLU A 161 -9.55 4.51 5.31
N ARG A 162 -10.28 4.28 4.19
CA ARG A 162 -11.70 3.89 4.21
C ARG A 162 -11.98 2.53 4.85
N THR A 163 -11.01 1.62 4.82
CA THR A 163 -11.14 0.29 5.43
C THR A 163 -10.55 0.24 6.83
N ARG A 164 -9.97 1.35 7.33
CA ARG A 164 -9.26 1.46 8.61
C ARG A 164 -8.25 0.33 8.75
N SER A 165 -7.44 0.18 7.71
CA SER A 165 -6.41 -0.84 7.59
C SER A 165 -5.22 -0.53 8.49
N ARG A 166 -4.32 -1.51 8.62
CA ARG A 166 -3.23 -1.47 9.59
C ARG A 166 -2.07 -0.61 9.13
N SER A 167 -1.64 -0.76 7.88
CA SER A 167 -0.56 0.04 7.30
C SER A 167 -0.72 0.23 5.79
N LEU A 168 0.00 1.21 5.26
CA LEU A 168 0.18 1.49 3.85
C LEU A 168 1.66 1.75 3.56
N VAL A 169 2.20 1.16 2.50
CA VAL A 169 3.56 1.46 2.00
C VAL A 169 3.47 1.86 0.52
N VAL A 170 4.06 2.99 0.14
CA VAL A 170 4.09 3.46 -1.24
C VAL A 170 5.53 3.72 -1.67
N ALA A 171 5.92 3.19 -2.83
CA ALA A 171 7.25 3.42 -3.39
C ALA A 171 7.39 4.85 -3.91
N GLY A 172 8.55 5.47 -3.67
CA GLY A 172 8.83 6.87 -4.07
C GLY A 172 9.34 7.05 -5.50
N ALA A 173 9.31 5.99 -6.32
CA ALA A 173 9.86 6.00 -7.68
C ALA A 173 8.98 5.21 -8.65
N ASP A 174 8.87 5.71 -9.88
CA ASP A 174 8.40 4.95 -11.04
C ASP A 174 9.39 3.79 -11.32
N ARG A 175 8.87 2.63 -11.72
CA ARG A 175 9.72 1.47 -12.03
C ARG A 175 10.75 1.72 -13.14
N PHE A 176 10.52 2.74 -13.97
CA PHE A 176 11.41 3.21 -15.04
C PHE A 176 12.15 4.52 -14.67
N ALA A 177 12.32 4.84 -13.38
CA ALA A 177 12.90 6.12 -12.97
C ALA A 177 14.36 6.31 -13.39
N VAL A 178 15.15 5.22 -13.43
CA VAL A 178 16.58 5.27 -13.75
C VAL A 178 16.82 5.35 -15.25
N LYS A 179 17.64 6.31 -15.66
CA LYS A 179 18.05 6.52 -17.05
C LYS A 179 18.94 5.37 -17.55
N GLY A 180 18.69 4.98 -18.80
CA GLY A 180 19.31 3.81 -19.39
C GLY A 180 18.62 2.54 -18.88
N ASP A 181 18.54 1.52 -19.71
CA ASP A 181 17.86 0.24 -19.42
C ASP A 181 18.60 -0.57 -18.34
N LYS A 182 18.69 -0.02 -17.13
CA LYS A 182 19.42 -0.56 -15.99
C LYS A 182 18.58 -1.63 -15.32
N ARG A 183 19.10 -2.85 -15.29
CA ARG A 183 18.41 -4.03 -14.78
C ARG A 183 18.62 -4.20 -13.29
N SER A 184 17.62 -4.78 -12.62
CA SER A 184 17.71 -5.15 -11.20
C SER A 184 18.72 -6.28 -11.02
N GLU A 185 19.64 -6.14 -10.07
CA GLU A 185 20.57 -7.20 -9.65
C GLU A 185 19.83 -8.41 -9.04
N CYS A 186 18.63 -8.18 -8.52
CA CYS A 186 17.81 -9.22 -7.91
C CYS A 186 17.12 -10.07 -8.99
N GLN A 187 16.62 -9.44 -10.06
CA GLN A 187 15.92 -10.11 -11.15
C GLN A 187 16.14 -9.32 -12.46
N GLU A 188 17.11 -9.77 -13.27
CA GLU A 188 17.64 -9.02 -14.42
C GLU A 188 16.60 -8.69 -15.51
N GLN A 189 15.48 -9.41 -15.56
CA GLN A 189 14.40 -9.11 -16.50
C GLN A 189 13.64 -7.82 -16.14
N PHE A 190 13.76 -7.32 -14.90
CA PHE A 190 13.10 -6.11 -14.41
C PHE A 190 14.05 -4.92 -14.32
N GLN A 191 13.48 -3.72 -14.28
CA GLN A 191 14.23 -2.48 -14.10
C GLN A 191 14.74 -2.36 -12.67
N ILE A 192 15.88 -1.69 -12.47
CA ILE A 192 16.47 -1.52 -11.14
C ILE A 192 15.58 -0.69 -10.19
N ALA A 193 14.71 0.18 -10.72
CA ALA A 193 13.75 0.93 -9.91
C ALA A 193 12.41 0.22 -9.67
N ASP A 194 12.22 -0.98 -10.22
CA ASP A 194 10.99 -1.76 -9.98
C ASP A 194 10.99 -2.29 -8.54
N ALA A 195 10.21 -1.64 -7.68
CA ALA A 195 10.18 -1.92 -6.25
C ALA A 195 9.57 -3.30 -5.91
N SER A 196 8.79 -3.92 -6.81
CA SER A 196 8.29 -5.28 -6.65
C SER A 196 9.34 -6.36 -6.98
N HIS A 197 10.47 -5.97 -7.58
CA HIS A 197 11.50 -6.86 -8.11
C HIS A 197 12.93 -6.44 -7.74
N ASN A 198 13.10 -5.54 -6.76
CA ASN A 198 14.40 -5.14 -6.22
C ASN A 198 14.40 -5.09 -4.68
N CYS A 199 15.17 -5.98 -4.06
CA CYS A 199 15.25 -6.15 -2.62
C CYS A 199 16.07 -5.07 -1.90
N ARG A 200 16.81 -4.24 -2.63
CA ARG A 200 17.64 -3.16 -2.07
C ARG A 200 16.84 -1.89 -1.77
N THR A 201 15.60 -1.80 -2.21
CA THR A 201 14.77 -0.59 -2.03
C THR A 201 14.23 -0.47 -0.61
N MET A 202 14.05 0.77 -0.13
CA MET A 202 13.39 1.01 1.16
C MET A 202 11.95 0.47 1.17
N PHE A 203 11.24 0.52 0.03
CA PHE A 203 9.91 -0.09 -0.12
C PHE A 203 9.90 -1.57 0.25
N HIS A 204 10.83 -2.37 -0.29
CA HIS A 204 10.92 -3.78 0.05
C HIS A 204 11.27 -3.96 1.54
N PHE A 205 12.25 -3.22 2.04
CA PHE A 205 12.66 -3.28 3.44
C PHE A 205 11.49 -3.02 4.42
N VAL A 206 10.77 -1.92 4.25
CA VAL A 206 9.64 -1.55 5.11
C VAL A 206 8.56 -2.64 5.10
N ASN A 207 8.20 -3.15 3.91
CA ASN A 207 7.23 -4.24 3.80
C ASN A 207 7.67 -5.50 4.56
N THR A 208 8.95 -5.90 4.46
CA THR A 208 9.48 -7.05 5.22
C THR A 208 9.43 -6.83 6.73
N VAL A 209 9.76 -5.62 7.21
CA VAL A 209 9.69 -5.28 8.64
C VAL A 209 8.24 -5.33 9.15
N LEU A 210 7.29 -4.79 8.38
CA LEU A 210 5.87 -4.83 8.77
C LEU A 210 5.32 -6.26 8.81
N LYS A 211 5.78 -7.14 7.92
CA LYS A 211 5.48 -8.58 7.97
C LYS A 211 6.00 -9.21 9.25
N ASP A 212 7.27 -9.00 9.59
CA ASP A 212 7.88 -9.54 10.81
C ASP A 212 7.12 -9.06 12.07
N LEU A 213 6.82 -7.77 12.14
CA LEU A 213 6.09 -7.17 13.27
C LEU A 213 4.64 -7.69 13.38
N ALA A 214 3.99 -7.97 12.25
CA ALA A 214 2.67 -8.59 12.24
C ALA A 214 2.71 -10.02 12.80
N GLU A 215 3.74 -10.80 12.48
CA GLU A 215 3.92 -12.15 13.06
C GLU A 215 4.22 -12.11 14.56
N GLU A 216 5.03 -11.15 15.02
CA GLU A 216 5.27 -10.90 16.45
C GLU A 216 3.96 -10.56 17.19
N ASP A 217 3.10 -9.70 16.60
CA ASP A 217 1.79 -9.34 17.15
C ASP A 217 0.87 -10.57 17.27
N VAL A 218 0.88 -11.48 16.30
CA VAL A 218 0.11 -12.75 16.35
C VAL A 218 0.62 -13.65 17.47
N GLN A 219 1.93 -13.86 17.55
CA GLN A 219 2.56 -14.71 18.58
C GLN A 219 2.29 -14.19 20.00
N SER A 220 2.25 -12.87 20.19
CA SER A 220 2.03 -12.27 21.51
C SER A 220 0.56 -12.27 21.95
N SER A 221 -0.40 -12.30 21.01
CA SER A 221 -1.82 -12.12 21.31
C SER A 221 -2.64 -13.41 21.34
N TRP A 222 -2.09 -14.55 20.88
CA TRP A 222 -2.79 -15.85 20.74
C TRP A 222 -4.12 -15.77 19.96
N LYS A 223 -4.33 -14.68 19.21
CA LYS A 223 -5.50 -14.52 18.34
C LYS A 223 -5.21 -15.22 17.02
N GLU A 224 -6.27 -15.70 16.36
CA GLU A 224 -6.16 -16.18 14.99
C GLU A 224 -5.42 -15.15 14.13
N ASP A 225 -4.58 -15.65 13.23
CA ASP A 225 -3.77 -14.82 12.36
C ASP A 225 -4.64 -14.22 11.25
N TYR A 226 -5.05 -12.96 11.43
CA TYR A 226 -5.78 -12.23 10.40
C TYR A 226 -4.92 -11.20 9.66
N HIS A 227 -3.59 -11.23 9.83
CA HIS A 227 -2.72 -10.30 9.12
C HIS A 227 -2.52 -10.78 7.68
N PHE A 228 -2.82 -9.92 6.71
CA PHE A 228 -2.52 -10.19 5.31
C PHE A 228 -2.13 -8.91 4.56
N PHE A 229 -1.42 -9.10 3.45
CA PHE A 229 -0.72 -8.06 2.73
C PHE A 229 -1.28 -7.96 1.32
N VAL A 230 -1.86 -6.81 0.98
CA VAL A 230 -2.39 -6.53 -0.36
C VAL A 230 -1.42 -5.63 -1.10
N GLN A 231 -0.90 -6.09 -2.23
CA GLN A 231 -0.15 -5.26 -3.15
C GLN A 231 -0.99 -4.94 -4.39
N TRP A 232 -1.22 -3.65 -4.60
CA TRP A 232 -2.08 -3.14 -5.66
C TRP A 232 -1.26 -2.82 -6.91
N HIS A 233 -1.75 -3.32 -8.04
CA HIS A 233 -1.19 -3.08 -9.36
C HIS A 233 -2.28 -2.62 -10.33
N GLY A 234 -1.84 -2.15 -11.50
CA GLY A 234 -2.70 -1.80 -12.61
C GLY A 234 -2.27 -2.58 -13.85
N MET A 235 -3.24 -3.15 -14.56
CA MET A 235 -2.98 -3.86 -15.81
C MET A 235 -3.57 -3.11 -17.00
N ALA A 236 -3.04 -3.42 -18.19
CA ALA A 236 -3.58 -2.93 -19.45
C ALA A 236 -4.95 -3.58 -19.74
N GLU A 237 -5.79 -2.89 -20.51
CA GLU A 237 -7.12 -3.40 -20.91
C GLU A 237 -7.03 -4.68 -21.76
N THR A 238 -5.89 -4.91 -22.40
CA THR A 238 -5.60 -6.09 -23.23
C THR A 238 -5.01 -7.26 -22.43
N SER A 239 -4.64 -7.04 -21.16
CA SER A 239 -4.13 -8.10 -20.29
C SER A 239 -5.27 -8.83 -19.60
N CYS A 240 -5.12 -10.14 -19.40
CA CYS A 240 -6.08 -10.99 -18.67
C CYS A 240 -7.52 -10.77 -19.15
N VAL A 241 -7.76 -11.08 -20.43
CA VAL A 241 -8.96 -10.70 -21.17
C VAL A 241 -10.28 -11.14 -20.53
N HIS A 242 -10.25 -12.17 -19.70
CA HIS A 242 -11.40 -12.72 -19.00
C HIS A 242 -11.70 -12.07 -17.64
N SER A 243 -10.91 -11.07 -17.24
CA SER A 243 -10.90 -10.54 -15.89
C SER A 243 -10.81 -9.02 -15.89
N ASP A 244 -11.65 -8.34 -15.11
CA ASP A 244 -11.48 -6.90 -14.84
C ASP A 244 -10.59 -6.64 -13.62
N ALA A 245 -10.58 -7.60 -12.69
CA ALA A 245 -9.59 -7.74 -11.64
C ALA A 245 -9.05 -9.18 -11.57
N PHE A 246 -7.75 -9.35 -11.43
CA PHE A 246 -7.09 -10.64 -11.27
C PHE A 246 -6.37 -10.68 -9.92
N ILE A 247 -6.79 -11.63 -9.08
CA ILE A 247 -6.41 -11.68 -7.66
C ILE A 247 -5.63 -12.97 -7.40
N SER A 248 -4.34 -12.84 -7.05
CA SER A 248 -3.43 -13.97 -6.86
C SER A 248 -2.74 -13.94 -5.50
N THR A 249 -2.33 -15.09 -4.99
CA THR A 249 -1.44 -15.22 -3.81
C THR A 249 0.02 -15.48 -4.18
N GLY A 250 0.44 -15.20 -5.42
CA GLY A 250 1.84 -15.42 -5.85
C GLY A 250 2.09 -16.79 -6.50
N ILE A 251 1.05 -17.56 -6.80
CA ILE A 251 1.15 -18.90 -7.42
C ILE A 251 0.05 -19.12 -8.45
N LYS A 252 0.39 -19.87 -9.51
CA LYS A 252 -0.51 -20.29 -10.57
C LYS A 252 -1.01 -21.72 -10.31
N ASN A 253 -2.26 -22.00 -10.68
CA ASN A 253 -2.82 -23.37 -10.73
C ASN A 253 -2.60 -24.19 -9.44
N SER A 254 -2.92 -23.59 -8.29
CA SER A 254 -2.77 -24.23 -6.99
C SER A 254 -4.13 -24.49 -6.36
N SER A 255 -4.24 -25.60 -5.63
CA SER A 255 -5.42 -25.93 -4.82
C SER A 255 -5.69 -24.94 -3.69
N ILE A 256 -4.74 -24.03 -3.38
CA ILE A 256 -4.91 -22.99 -2.37
C ILE A 256 -6.14 -22.10 -2.64
N TYR A 257 -6.50 -21.90 -3.91
CA TYR A 257 -7.65 -21.10 -4.34
C TYR A 257 -9.00 -21.84 -4.21
N GLU A 258 -9.00 -23.11 -3.83
CA GLU A 258 -10.22 -23.83 -3.44
C GLU A 258 -10.58 -23.56 -1.96
N ARG A 259 -9.67 -22.95 -1.20
CA ARG A 259 -9.85 -22.61 0.21
C ARG A 259 -10.37 -21.20 0.39
N SER A 260 -10.91 -20.91 1.58
CA SER A 260 -11.34 -19.57 1.97
C SER A 260 -10.15 -18.71 2.46
N ILE A 261 -9.31 -18.29 1.51
CA ILE A 261 -8.15 -17.41 1.74
C ILE A 261 -8.53 -15.94 1.44
N PRO A 262 -7.74 -14.95 1.88
CA PRO A 262 -7.98 -13.55 1.56
C PRO A 262 -8.26 -13.27 0.08
N ALA A 263 -7.48 -13.86 -0.85
CA ALA A 263 -7.66 -13.69 -2.29
C ALA A 263 -9.05 -14.15 -2.79
N THR A 264 -9.51 -15.34 -2.37
CA THR A 264 -10.80 -15.89 -2.81
C THR A 264 -11.97 -15.15 -2.16
N LYS A 265 -11.86 -14.76 -0.88
CA LYS A 265 -12.86 -13.91 -0.21
C LYS A 265 -13.05 -12.57 -0.91
N ILE A 266 -11.96 -11.91 -1.33
CA ILE A 266 -12.03 -10.65 -2.07
C ILE A 266 -12.69 -10.87 -3.43
N MET A 267 -12.30 -11.92 -4.17
CA MET A 267 -12.89 -12.26 -5.46
C MET A 267 -14.41 -12.53 -5.36
N GLU A 268 -14.83 -13.35 -4.39
CA GLU A 268 -16.24 -13.68 -4.16
C GLU A 268 -17.06 -12.44 -3.80
N SER A 269 -16.54 -11.62 -2.88
CA SER A 269 -17.17 -10.36 -2.45
C SER A 269 -17.28 -9.37 -3.60
N PHE A 270 -16.23 -9.25 -4.42
CA PHE A 270 -16.23 -8.42 -5.64
C PHE A 270 -17.34 -8.83 -6.60
N ASN A 271 -17.37 -10.11 -6.98
CA ASN A 271 -18.33 -10.60 -7.96
C ASN A 271 -19.78 -10.46 -7.46
N ARG A 272 -20.02 -10.72 -6.17
CA ARG A 272 -21.34 -10.53 -5.57
C ARG A 272 -21.77 -9.06 -5.59
N ILE A 273 -20.95 -8.15 -5.06
CA ILE A 273 -21.30 -6.73 -4.98
C ILE A 273 -21.43 -6.11 -6.37
N ALA A 274 -20.56 -6.46 -7.31
CA ALA A 274 -20.67 -6.01 -8.70
C ALA A 274 -21.99 -6.46 -9.33
N ALA A 275 -22.40 -7.71 -9.12
CA ALA A 275 -23.67 -8.24 -9.60
C ALA A 275 -24.87 -7.53 -8.95
N ASP A 276 -24.83 -7.28 -7.64
CA ASP A 276 -25.88 -6.56 -6.91
C ASP A 276 -26.04 -5.10 -7.41
N LEU A 277 -24.94 -4.50 -7.88
CA LEU A 277 -24.93 -3.17 -8.50
C LEU A 277 -25.27 -3.20 -10.01
N GLY A 278 -25.54 -4.37 -10.60
CA GLY A 278 -25.81 -4.52 -12.02
C GLY A 278 -24.60 -4.23 -12.92
N MET A 279 -23.38 -4.25 -12.37
CA MET A 279 -22.15 -4.04 -13.12
C MET A 279 -21.76 -5.31 -13.87
N LYS A 280 -21.45 -5.18 -15.16
CA LYS A 280 -20.93 -6.28 -15.99
C LYS A 280 -19.41 -6.36 -15.89
N VAL A 281 -18.91 -6.60 -14.69
CA VAL A 281 -17.48 -6.72 -14.41
C VAL A 281 -17.21 -7.95 -13.54
N ASN A 282 -16.01 -8.50 -13.62
CA ASN A 282 -15.64 -9.68 -12.84
C ASN A 282 -14.22 -9.62 -12.24
N ALA A 283 -14.08 -10.30 -11.11
CA ALA A 283 -12.81 -10.66 -10.52
C ALA A 283 -12.59 -12.17 -10.64
N THR A 284 -11.35 -12.58 -10.89
CA THR A 284 -10.96 -14.00 -10.95
C THR A 284 -9.69 -14.24 -10.14
N THR A 285 -9.40 -15.52 -9.84
CA THR A 285 -8.08 -15.96 -9.38
C THR A 285 -7.42 -16.82 -10.46
N PRO A 286 -6.13 -17.19 -10.32
CA PRO A 286 -5.46 -18.12 -11.23
C PRO A 286 -6.14 -19.49 -11.40
N LEU A 287 -7.08 -19.87 -10.51
CA LEU A 287 -7.88 -21.07 -10.69
C LEU A 287 -8.98 -20.89 -11.75
N GLN A 288 -9.62 -19.72 -11.82
CA GLN A 288 -10.70 -19.42 -12.76
C GLN A 288 -10.19 -18.87 -14.10
N ASP A 289 -9.13 -18.05 -14.09
CA ASP A 289 -8.49 -17.51 -15.30
C ASP A 289 -7.07 -18.07 -15.41
N GLN A 290 -6.94 -19.24 -16.03
CA GLN A 290 -5.67 -19.95 -16.21
C GLN A 290 -4.79 -19.34 -17.32
N GLU A 291 -5.37 -18.49 -18.18
CA GLU A 291 -4.66 -17.84 -19.28
C GLU A 291 -3.90 -16.61 -18.78
N CYS A 292 -4.43 -15.89 -17.80
CA CYS A 292 -3.75 -14.77 -17.17
C CYS A 292 -2.44 -15.21 -16.46
N THR A 293 -1.33 -14.54 -16.80
CA THR A 293 0.01 -14.84 -16.26
C THR A 293 0.47 -13.87 -15.18
N LEU A 294 -0.34 -12.86 -14.83
CA LEU A 294 0.01 -11.82 -13.85
C LEU A 294 -0.16 -12.30 -12.40
N THR A 295 0.39 -13.48 -12.10
CA THR A 295 0.22 -14.16 -10.80
C THR A 295 1.16 -13.66 -9.71
N ALA A 296 2.04 -12.71 -10.01
CA ALA A 296 3.09 -12.22 -9.10
C ALA A 296 4.05 -13.29 -8.57
N GLY A 297 4.28 -14.40 -9.30
CA GLY A 297 5.27 -15.42 -8.91
C GLY A 297 6.71 -14.91 -8.84
N THR A 298 7.02 -13.78 -9.48
CA THR A 298 8.33 -13.10 -9.41
C THR A 298 8.40 -12.02 -8.34
N ASN A 299 7.28 -11.63 -7.73
CA ASN A 299 7.25 -10.56 -6.75
C ASN A 299 8.03 -10.97 -5.49
N ILE A 300 9.09 -10.23 -5.17
CA ILE A 300 10.02 -10.63 -4.10
C ILE A 300 9.42 -10.49 -2.70
N PHE A 301 8.47 -9.57 -2.50
CA PHE A 301 7.76 -9.47 -1.23
C PHE A 301 6.71 -10.57 -1.08
N GLY A 302 6.02 -10.91 -2.17
CA GLY A 302 5.13 -12.08 -2.21
C GLY A 302 5.85 -13.38 -1.89
N ARG A 303 7.06 -13.57 -2.45
CA ARG A 303 7.94 -14.71 -2.12
C ARG A 303 8.31 -14.74 -0.63
N TYR A 304 8.65 -13.60 -0.05
CA TYR A 304 8.96 -13.49 1.38
C TYR A 304 7.78 -13.90 2.28
N ILE A 305 6.57 -13.43 1.96
CA ILE A 305 5.36 -13.81 2.70
C ILE A 305 5.07 -15.31 2.55
N ASN A 306 5.34 -15.86 1.37
CA ASN A 306 5.17 -17.28 1.05
C ASN A 306 6.39 -18.14 1.43
N GLY A 307 7.08 -17.79 2.51
CA GLY A 307 8.09 -18.66 3.16
C GLY A 307 9.49 -18.64 2.56
N VAL A 308 9.76 -17.88 1.49
CA VAL A 308 11.13 -17.77 0.95
C VAL A 308 11.99 -16.92 1.89
N PRO A 309 13.16 -17.41 2.35
CA PRO A 309 14.06 -16.63 3.21
C PRO A 309 14.51 -15.33 2.53
N ARG A 310 14.71 -14.28 3.34
CA ARG A 310 15.01 -12.91 2.87
C ARG A 310 16.21 -12.85 1.92
N GLU A 311 17.25 -13.59 2.23
CA GLU A 311 18.50 -13.69 1.44
C GLU A 311 18.32 -14.42 0.10
N SER A 312 17.20 -15.14 -0.07
CA SER A 312 16.93 -15.99 -1.22
C SER A 312 15.79 -15.49 -2.12
N VAL A 313 15.04 -14.45 -1.72
CA VAL A 313 13.83 -13.97 -2.41
C VAL A 313 14.05 -13.59 -3.89
N CYS A 314 15.27 -13.21 -4.26
CA CYS A 314 15.63 -12.86 -5.64
C CYS A 314 15.56 -14.07 -6.58
N ASN A 315 16.08 -15.21 -6.13
CA ASN A 315 16.38 -16.35 -7.00
C ASN A 315 15.50 -17.58 -6.73
N VAL A 316 14.87 -17.64 -5.56
CA VAL A 316 14.04 -18.77 -5.14
C VAL A 316 12.57 -18.41 -5.29
N THR A 317 11.82 -19.28 -5.99
CA THR A 317 10.35 -19.19 -6.07
C THR A 317 9.75 -19.83 -4.83
N ALA A 318 8.63 -19.29 -4.34
CA ALA A 318 7.88 -19.89 -3.25
C ALA A 318 7.37 -21.28 -3.63
N LYS A 319 7.41 -22.22 -2.67
CA LYS A 319 6.86 -23.56 -2.85
C LYS A 319 5.38 -23.55 -2.48
N GLU A 320 4.59 -24.39 -3.14
CA GLU A 320 3.14 -24.43 -2.91
C GLU A 320 2.78 -24.73 -1.45
N GLU A 321 3.53 -25.63 -0.79
CA GLU A 321 3.32 -26.00 0.60
C GLU A 321 3.51 -24.85 1.60
N ASP A 322 4.28 -23.83 1.25
CA ASP A 322 4.56 -22.66 2.10
C ASP A 322 3.53 -21.52 1.91
N ILE A 323 2.62 -21.66 0.93
CA ILE A 323 1.66 -20.61 0.59
C ILE A 323 0.44 -20.70 1.49
N THR A 324 0.28 -19.66 2.31
CA THR A 324 -0.81 -19.55 3.29
C THR A 324 -1.99 -18.72 2.82
N GLY A 325 -1.87 -18.01 1.69
CA GLY A 325 -2.87 -17.04 1.22
C GLY A 325 -2.73 -15.64 1.81
N LYS A 326 -1.71 -15.38 2.64
CA LYS A 326 -1.49 -14.08 3.30
C LYS A 326 -0.97 -12.99 2.37
N PHE A 327 -0.40 -13.34 1.22
CA PHE A 327 -0.08 -12.38 0.18
C PHE A 327 -1.25 -12.29 -0.79
N VAL A 328 -1.68 -11.07 -1.12
CA VAL A 328 -2.72 -10.81 -2.11
C VAL A 328 -2.17 -9.81 -3.10
N HIS A 329 -2.02 -10.24 -4.34
CA HIS A 329 -1.66 -9.41 -5.48
C HIS A 329 -2.92 -9.13 -6.29
N ILE A 330 -3.21 -7.86 -6.54
CA ILE A 330 -4.39 -7.45 -7.31
C ILE A 330 -3.97 -6.65 -8.53
N GLU A 331 -4.20 -7.24 -9.70
CA GLU A 331 -4.08 -6.59 -11.01
C GLU A 331 -5.47 -6.19 -11.48
N GLN A 332 -5.62 -4.99 -12.05
CA GLN A 332 -6.95 -4.44 -12.32
C GLN A 332 -6.92 -3.45 -13.48
N LYS A 333 -7.97 -3.51 -14.28
CA LYS A 333 -8.24 -2.56 -15.37
C LYS A 333 -8.62 -1.19 -14.82
N ARG A 334 -8.53 -0.18 -15.66
CA ARG A 334 -8.70 1.22 -15.24
C ARG A 334 -10.06 1.47 -14.59
N ALA A 335 -11.14 0.98 -15.21
CA ALA A 335 -12.50 1.22 -14.74
C ALA A 335 -12.74 0.68 -13.31
N ILE A 336 -12.14 -0.46 -12.98
CA ILE A 336 -12.23 -1.06 -11.64
C ILE A 336 -11.30 -0.36 -10.65
N ARG A 337 -10.07 -0.05 -11.08
CA ARG A 337 -9.09 0.65 -10.26
C ARG A 337 -9.58 2.02 -9.76
N GLU A 338 -10.30 2.75 -10.60
CA GLU A 338 -10.85 4.06 -10.26
C GLU A 338 -12.13 3.97 -9.41
N ASN A 339 -12.75 2.78 -9.27
CA ASN A 339 -13.95 2.58 -8.49
C ASN A 339 -13.64 2.30 -7.00
N ILE A 340 -13.19 3.34 -6.29
CA ILE A 340 -12.81 3.26 -4.87
C ILE A 340 -13.98 2.79 -3.99
N SER A 341 -15.22 3.20 -4.28
CA SER A 341 -16.39 2.77 -3.50
C SER A 341 -16.64 1.27 -3.62
N LEU A 342 -16.58 0.71 -4.83
CA LEU A 342 -16.70 -0.75 -5.01
C LEU A 342 -15.63 -1.49 -4.20
N TRP A 343 -14.35 -1.12 -4.36
CA TRP A 343 -13.27 -1.78 -3.62
C TRP A 343 -13.40 -1.61 -2.10
N THR A 344 -13.87 -0.45 -1.64
CA THR A 344 -14.14 -0.24 -0.21
C THR A 344 -15.19 -1.24 0.28
N SER A 345 -16.32 -1.36 -0.44
CA SER A 345 -17.38 -2.30 -0.10
C SER A 345 -16.89 -3.75 -0.14
N VAL A 346 -16.10 -4.13 -1.14
CA VAL A 346 -15.51 -5.47 -1.29
C VAL A 346 -14.63 -5.82 -0.09
N ILE A 347 -13.72 -4.94 0.31
CA ILE A 347 -12.84 -5.21 1.46
C ILE A 347 -13.63 -5.25 2.77
N GLN A 348 -14.62 -4.37 2.93
CA GLN A 348 -15.44 -4.35 4.14
C GLN A 348 -16.32 -5.59 4.29
N ASP A 349 -16.82 -6.12 3.17
CA ASP A 349 -17.64 -7.32 3.08
C ASP A 349 -16.80 -8.60 3.27
N ALA A 350 -15.65 -8.69 2.57
CA ALA A 350 -14.72 -9.82 2.71
C ALA A 350 -14.13 -9.93 4.13
N PHE A 351 -13.95 -8.79 4.80
CA PHE A 351 -13.33 -8.70 6.13
C PHE A 351 -14.13 -7.72 7.01
N PRO A 352 -15.18 -8.18 7.71
CA PRO A 352 -15.96 -7.32 8.59
C PRO A 352 -15.14 -6.79 9.77
N ASP A 353 -15.60 -5.68 10.35
CA ASP A 353 -14.96 -5.08 11.53
C ASP A 353 -14.96 -6.06 12.72
N ARG A 354 -13.80 -6.25 13.35
CA ARG A 354 -13.60 -7.14 14.48
C ARG A 354 -14.45 -6.78 15.69
N ASN A 355 -14.79 -5.50 15.86
CA ASN A 355 -15.47 -5.04 17.06
C ASN A 355 -16.99 -5.23 17.03
N GLY A 356 -17.57 -5.78 15.96
CA GLY A 356 -18.93 -6.33 15.99
C GLY A 356 -20.06 -5.39 16.42
N ASP A 357 -19.83 -4.08 16.55
CA ASP A 357 -20.89 -3.12 16.87
C ASP A 357 -21.75 -2.89 15.64
N SER A 358 -22.74 -3.78 15.46
CA SER A 358 -24.06 -3.67 14.80
C SER A 358 -24.33 -2.65 13.68
N TYR A 359 -23.32 -2.12 12.97
CA TYR A 359 -23.49 -1.14 11.90
C TYR A 359 -24.10 -1.74 10.62
N SER A 360 -24.35 -3.06 10.60
CA SER A 360 -24.92 -3.82 9.48
C SER A 360 -26.37 -3.47 9.11
N LYS A 361 -27.04 -2.50 9.76
CA LYS A 361 -28.40 -2.09 9.35
C LYS A 361 -28.52 -0.71 8.71
N SER A 362 -27.49 0.13 8.75
CA SER A 362 -27.63 1.53 8.31
C SER A 362 -27.23 1.79 6.85
N THR A 363 -26.30 1.02 6.27
CA THR A 363 -25.82 1.26 4.90
C THR A 363 -26.81 0.80 3.82
N ALA A 364 -27.61 -0.24 4.08
CA ALA A 364 -28.70 -0.63 3.17
C ALA A 364 -29.76 0.48 3.04
N LEU A 365 -29.92 1.35 4.05
CA LEU A 365 -30.89 2.44 4.03
C LEU A 365 -30.39 3.64 3.18
N VAL A 366 -29.09 3.91 3.16
CA VAL A 366 -28.55 5.10 2.46
C VAL A 366 -28.53 4.92 0.94
N MET A 367 -28.30 3.71 0.42
CA MET A 367 -28.42 3.46 -1.01
C MET A 367 -29.87 3.44 -1.51
N ALA A 368 -30.83 3.02 -0.68
CA ALA A 368 -32.25 3.10 -1.02
C ALA A 368 -32.74 4.55 -1.17
N PHE A 369 -32.23 5.48 -0.35
CA PHE A 369 -32.60 6.90 -0.43
C PHE A 369 -32.02 7.62 -1.66
N ALA A 370 -30.81 7.27 -2.12
CA ALA A 370 -30.24 7.86 -3.33
C ALA A 370 -31.02 7.48 -4.60
N VAL A 371 -31.58 6.26 -4.63
CA VAL A 371 -32.45 5.81 -5.74
C VAL A 371 -33.82 6.49 -5.65
N LEU A 372 -34.42 6.62 -4.46
CA LEU A 372 -35.72 7.28 -4.30
C LEU A 372 -35.69 8.79 -4.62
N CYS A 373 -34.60 9.50 -4.29
CA CYS A 373 -34.46 10.91 -4.67
C CYS A 373 -34.29 11.14 -6.17
N SER A 374 -33.96 10.10 -6.94
CA SER A 374 -33.83 10.18 -8.40
C SER A 374 -35.16 9.97 -9.14
N PHE A 375 -36.24 9.61 -8.43
CA PHE A 375 -37.58 9.40 -9.00
C PHE A 375 -38.61 10.47 -8.59
N VAL A 376 -38.19 11.53 -7.88
CA VAL A 376 -39.08 12.62 -7.42
C VAL A 376 -38.74 13.98 -8.07
N PHE A 377 -37.89 14.01 -9.09
CA PHE A 377 -37.64 15.20 -9.92
C PHE A 377 -37.77 14.92 -11.41
#